data_AF-A0A523I8W9-F1
#
_entry.id   AF-A0A523I8W9-F1
#
_cell.length_a   1.000
_cell.length_b   1.000
_cell.length_c   1.000
_cell.angle_alpha   90.00
_cell.angle_beta   90.00
_cell.angle_gamma   90.00
#
_symmetry.space_group_name_H-M   'P 1'
#
loop_
_entity.id
_entity.type
_entity.pdbx_description
1 polymer ?
#
loop_
_entity_poly.entity_id
_entity_poly.type
_entity_poly.pdbx_seq_one_letter_code
_entity_poly.pdbx_strand_id
1 'polypeptide(L)' 'MNKEKVKQSDYMALQLMEIESFRRSLSHESVEPITFQEAVMLWVSEGLADEFKSGYPLKRDQIEPALA' A
#
# COMPACT_ATOMS: atom_id res chain seq x y z
N MET A 1 2.17 -6.21 -27.76
CA MET A 1 2.49 -6.32 -26.34
C MET A 1 1.32 -6.99 -25.65
N ASN A 2 1.47 -8.24 -25.19
CA ASN A 2 0.56 -8.80 -24.20
C ASN A 2 0.72 -7.95 -22.94
N LYS A 3 -0.33 -7.22 -22.54
CA LYS A 3 -0.36 -6.58 -21.23
C LYS A 3 -0.69 -7.67 -20.24
N GLU A 4 0.31 -8.23 -19.58
CA GLU A 4 0.09 -9.10 -18.44
C GLU A 4 -0.74 -8.33 -17.41
N LYS A 5 -1.83 -8.96 -16.94
CA LYS A 5 -2.68 -8.36 -15.92
C LYS A 5 -1.99 -8.48 -14.56
N VAL A 6 -2.15 -7.44 -13.74
CA VAL A 6 -1.65 -7.46 -12.37
C VAL A 6 -2.72 -8.11 -11.49
N LYS A 7 -2.35 -9.10 -10.68
CA LYS A 7 -3.29 -9.69 -9.74
C LYS A 7 -3.60 -8.71 -8.63
N GLN A 8 -4.87 -8.60 -8.26
CA GLN A 8 -5.30 -7.74 -7.15
C GLN A 8 -4.59 -8.10 -5.84
N SER A 9 -4.34 -9.41 -5.61
CA SER A 9 -3.60 -9.90 -4.45
C SER A 9 -2.19 -9.31 -4.36
N ASP A 10 -1.51 -9.20 -5.50
CA ASP A 10 -0.12 -8.76 -5.56
C ASP A 10 -0.04 -7.26 -5.32
N TYR A 11 -1.01 -6.50 -5.85
CA TYR A 11 -1.12 -5.07 -5.57
C TYR A 11 -1.44 -4.78 -4.10
N MET A 12 -2.36 -5.55 -3.50
CA MET A 12 -2.68 -5.42 -2.08
C MET A 12 -1.48 -5.80 -1.20
N ALA A 13 -0.75 -6.87 -1.55
CA ALA A 13 0.46 -7.26 -0.84
C ALA A 13 1.52 -6.14 -0.87
N LEU A 14 1.73 -5.52 -2.03
CA LEU A 14 2.64 -4.39 -2.17
C LEU A 14 2.21 -3.21 -1.29
N GLN A 15 0.93 -2.83 -1.31
CA GLN A 15 0.41 -1.76 -0.47
C GLN A 15 0.62 -2.04 1.04
N LEU A 16 0.38 -3.27 1.47
CA LEU A 16 0.59 -3.68 2.86
C LEU A 16 2.08 -3.62 3.26
N MET A 17 2.99 -3.98 2.36
CA MET A 17 4.44 -3.87 2.60
C MET A 17 4.89 -2.42 2.75
N GLU A 18 4.37 -1.50 1.94
CA GLU A 18 4.67 -0.07 2.04
C GLU A 18 4.18 0.51 3.38
N ILE A 19 2.95 0.20 3.78
CA ILE A 19 2.38 0.66 5.06
C ILE A 19 3.17 0.10 6.25
N GLU A 20 3.58 -1.17 6.20
CA GLU A 20 4.39 -1.78 7.24
C GLU A 20 5.80 -1.15 7.31
N SER A 21 6.38 -0.78 6.17
CA SER A 21 7.67 -0.09 6.11
C SER A 21 7.59 1.30 6.72
N PHE A 22 6.53 2.05 6.38
CA PHE A 22 6.22 3.35 6.98
C PHE A 22 5.99 3.24 8.51
N ARG A 23 5.23 2.26 8.97
CA ARG A 23 5.02 2.02 10.41
C ARG A 23 6.34 1.77 11.14
N ARG A 24 7.25 1.02 10.53
CA ARG A 24 8.58 0.74 11.09
C ARG A 24 9.44 1.99 11.16
N SER A 25 9.41 2.86 10.15
CA SER A 25 10.17 4.12 10.20
C SER A 25 9.68 5.02 11.33
N LEU A 26 8.36 5.14 11.53
CA LEU A 26 7.81 5.90 12.65
C LEU A 26 8.16 5.29 14.02
N SER A 27 8.16 3.96 14.12
CA SER A 27 8.51 3.27 15.37
C SER A 27 9.99 3.42 15.75
N HIS A 28 10.86 3.71 14.78
CA HIS A 28 12.26 4.06 15.07
C HIS A 28 12.42 5.47 15.63
N GLU A 29 11.46 6.35 15.37
CA GLU A 29 11.47 7.76 15.80
C GLU A 29 10.66 7.99 17.09
N SER A 30 9.73 7.08 17.38
CA SER A 30 8.78 7.16 18.50
C SER A 30 9.24 6.38 19.73
N VAL A 31 8.93 6.91 20.93
CA VAL A 31 9.12 6.20 22.22
C VAL A 31 8.04 5.13 22.43
N GLU A 32 6.87 5.30 21.81
CA GLU A 32 5.73 4.37 21.92
C GLU A 32 5.50 3.58 20.62
N PRO A 33 5.15 2.28 20.72
CA PRO A 33 4.89 1.46 19.54
C PRO A 33 3.59 1.89 18.85
N ILE A 34 3.69 2.17 17.55
CA ILE A 34 2.54 2.52 16.71
C ILE A 34 1.89 1.26 16.14
N THR A 35 0.58 1.15 16.29
CA THR A 35 -0.20 0.04 15.75
C THR A 35 -0.32 0.12 14.23
N PHE A 36 -0.64 -1.00 13.57
CA PHE A 36 -0.85 -1.00 12.12
C PHE A 36 -2.01 -0.08 11.71
N GLN A 37 -3.09 -0.05 12.49
CA GLN A 37 -4.24 0.81 12.22
C GLN A 37 -3.87 2.30 12.26
N GLU A 38 -3.11 2.73 13.26
CA GLU A 38 -2.64 4.12 13.37
C GLU A 38 -1.73 4.49 12.20
N ALA A 39 -0.83 3.60 11.81
CA ALA A 39 0.02 3.80 10.65
C ALA A 39 -0.80 3.96 9.36
N VAL A 40 -1.86 3.17 9.16
CA VAL A 40 -2.77 3.34 8.01
C VAL A 40 -3.43 4.72 8.03
N MET A 41 -3.93 5.18 9.19
CA MET A 41 -4.57 6.49 9.28
C MET A 41 -3.58 7.62 8.97
N LEU A 42 -2.38 7.56 9.53
CA LEU A 42 -1.32 8.54 9.28
C LEU A 42 -0.92 8.55 7.80
N TRP A 43 -0.67 7.37 7.23
CA TRP A 43 -0.30 7.17 5.83
C TRP A 43 -1.34 7.76 4.86
N VAL A 44 -2.63 7.61 5.18
CA VAL A 44 -3.71 8.26 4.41
C VAL A 44 -3.71 9.77 4.63
N SER A 45 -3.57 10.24 5.88
CA SER A 45 -3.62 11.67 6.20
C SER A 45 -2.47 12.49 5.61
N GLU A 46 -1.30 11.86 5.44
CA GLU A 46 -0.11 12.46 4.83
C GLU A 46 -0.15 12.43 3.29
N GLY A 47 -1.18 11.82 2.68
CA GLY A 47 -1.31 11.71 1.22
C GLY A 47 -0.47 10.60 0.59
N LEU A 48 0.25 9.81 1.38
CA LEU A 48 1.08 8.70 0.89
C LEU A 48 0.25 7.62 0.18
N ALA A 49 -1.04 7.50 0.53
CA ALA A 49 -1.99 6.66 -0.20
C ALA A 49 -2.20 7.08 -1.66
N ASP A 50 -2.16 8.38 -1.94
CA ASP A 50 -2.31 8.90 -3.29
C ASP A 50 -0.98 8.89 -4.05
N GLU A 51 0.13 9.14 -3.35
CA GLU A 51 1.48 8.93 -3.91
C GLU A 51 1.69 7.48 -4.36
N PHE A 52 1.29 6.50 -3.53
CA PHE A 52 1.36 5.08 -3.88
C PHE A 52 0.56 4.77 -5.16
N LYS A 53 -0.68 5.26 -5.27
CA LYS A 53 -1.50 5.07 -6.49
C LYS A 53 -0.88 5.74 -7.71
N SER A 54 -0.20 6.86 -7.53
CA SER A 54 0.52 7.54 -8.61
C SER A 54 1.78 6.79 -9.05
N GLY A 55 2.50 6.17 -8.12
CA GLY A 55 3.68 5.33 -8.39
C GLY A 55 3.32 3.98 -9.03
N TYR A 56 2.15 3.45 -8.71
CA TYR A 56 1.62 2.19 -9.23
C TYR A 56 0.24 2.39 -9.87
N PRO A 57 0.16 3.11 -11.01
CA PRO A 57 -1.11 3.41 -11.65
C PRO A 57 -1.72 2.13 -12.21
N LEU A 58 -2.79 1.67 -11.57
CA LEU A 58 -3.61 0.55 -12.05
C LEU A 58 -4.96 1.05 -12.52
N LYS A 59 -5.24 0.84 -13.81
CA LYS A 59 -6.61 0.95 -14.32
C LYS A 59 -7.36 -0.33 -14.03
N ARG A 60 -8.68 -0.24 -13.81
CA ARG A 60 -9.54 -1.40 -13.50
C ARG A 60 -9.44 -2.53 -14.53
N ASP A 61 -9.23 -2.22 -15.81
CA ASP A 61 -9.09 -3.20 -16.90
C ASP A 61 -7.76 -3.97 -16.87
N GLN A 62 -6.79 -3.51 -16.07
CA GLN A 62 -5.47 -4.11 -15.91
C GLN A 62 -5.38 -5.06 -14.71
N ILE A 63 -6.45 -5.16 -13.91
CA ILE A 63 -6.48 -5.97 -12.69
C ILE A 63 -7.14 -7.32 -12.99
N GLU A 64 -6.47 -8.40 -12.61
CA GLU A 64 -7.09 -9.71 -12.44
C GLU A 64 -7.65 -9.80 -11.01
N PRO A 65 -8.97 -9.99 -10.82
CA PRO A 65 -9.56 -10.11 -9.49
C PRO A 65 -8.91 -11.24 -8.70
N ALA A 66 -8.73 -11.05 -7.40
CA ALA A 66 -8.37 -12.16 -6.53
C ALA A 66 -9.54 -13.16 -6.53
N LEU A 67 -9.30 -14.40 -6.97
CA LEU A 67 -10.28 -15.47 -6.86
C LEU A 67 -10.49 -15.77 -5.36
N ALA A 68 -11.76 -15.85 -4.95
CA ALA A 68 -12.20 -16.10 -3.58
C ALA A 68 -12.09 -17.59 -3.20
#